data_AF-A0A7J0F196-F1
#
_entry.id   AF-A0A7J0F196-F1
#
_cell.length_a   1.000
_cell.length_b   1.000
_cell.length_c   1.000
_cell.angle_alpha   90.00
_cell.angle_beta   90.00
_cell.angle_gamma   90.00
#
_symmetry.space_group_name_H-M   'P 1'
#
loop_
_entity.id
_entity.type
_entity.pdbx_description
1 polymer ?
#
loop_
_entity_poly.entity_id
_entity_poly.type
_entity_poly.pdbx_seq_one_letter_code
_entity_poly.pdbx_strand_id
1 'polypeptide(L)'
;MESKKDPEGMNDQYLRDIILSFMIAGKDTSANTLSWFFYMLCKNPLIQEKVAQEVREVTSTQENGASVNDFVTSISEEVLEKMHYLHSALTETLRLYPAVPVDGRCVETDDTLPDGFKLKKGDGVYYISYAMGRMQYIWGDDAEDYRPERWLNNGIFQPESPFKFIAFHAGPRICLGKDFAYRQMKIMAMALLRFFRFKLADETKNVTYRTMFTHCTLTEVFISVQFQGQVSLVLKCKS
;
A
#
# COMPACT_ATOMS: atom_id res chain seq x y z
N MET A 1 12.91 -16.47 24.84
CA MET A 1 12.32 -16.15 26.16
C MET A 1 10.83 -16.52 26.23
N GLU A 2 10.14 -16.78 25.10
CA GLU A 2 8.98 -17.70 25.03
C GLU A 2 9.35 -19.19 24.92
N SER A 3 10.48 -19.54 24.26
CA SER A 3 10.85 -20.96 24.00
C SER A 3 11.03 -21.84 25.24
N LYS A 4 11.20 -21.23 26.42
CA LYS A 4 11.33 -21.95 27.69
C LYS A 4 9.98 -22.32 28.31
N LYS A 5 8.88 -21.75 27.82
CA LYS A 5 7.52 -21.95 28.34
C LYS A 5 6.75 -23.05 27.59
N ASP A 6 7.11 -23.33 26.33
CA ASP A 6 6.51 -24.42 25.54
C ASP A 6 7.52 -24.95 24.48
N PRO A 7 8.38 -25.92 24.86
CA PRO A 7 9.39 -26.46 23.96
C PRO A 7 8.83 -27.43 22.88
N GLU A 8 7.61 -27.95 23.04
CA GLU A 8 7.00 -28.85 22.04
C GLU A 8 6.26 -28.06 20.94
N GLY A 9 5.63 -26.94 21.29
CA GLY A 9 4.93 -26.06 20.33
C GLY A 9 5.85 -25.21 19.46
N MET A 10 7.07 -24.89 19.93
CA MET A 10 8.00 -23.98 19.25
C MET A 10 9.15 -24.71 18.52
N ASN A 11 8.80 -25.76 17.79
CA ASN A 11 9.75 -26.55 17.00
C ASN A 11 10.13 -25.86 15.67
N ASP A 12 11.14 -26.39 14.97
CA ASP A 12 11.64 -25.83 13.71
C ASP A 12 10.57 -25.72 12.62
N GLN A 13 9.59 -26.63 12.62
CA GLN A 13 8.48 -26.61 11.67
C GLN A 13 7.56 -25.42 11.95
N TYR A 14 7.18 -25.20 13.21
CA TYR A 14 6.39 -24.04 13.62
C TYR A 14 7.08 -22.71 13.31
N LEU A 15 8.38 -22.61 13.60
CA LEU A 15 9.17 -21.41 13.25
C LEU A 15 9.21 -21.17 11.74
N ARG A 16 9.42 -22.23 10.96
CA ARG A 16 9.40 -22.17 9.49
C ARG A 16 8.04 -21.70 8.99
N ASP A 17 6.95 -22.26 9.51
CA ASP A 17 5.59 -21.93 9.07
C ASP A 17 5.20 -20.48 9.42
N ILE A 18 5.63 -19.98 10.59
CA ILE A 18 5.48 -18.56 10.95
C ILE A 18 6.27 -17.67 9.99
N ILE A 19 7.54 -17.99 9.72
CA ILE A 19 8.40 -17.18 8.84
C ILE A 19 7.81 -17.15 7.43
N LEU A 20 7.36 -18.28 6.91
CA LEU A 20 6.67 -18.37 5.62
C LEU A 20 5.39 -17.53 5.60
N SER A 21 4.58 -17.60 6.67
CA SER A 21 3.35 -16.82 6.79
C SER A 21 3.63 -15.31 6.74
N PHE A 22 4.65 -14.83 7.46
CA PHE A 22 5.05 -13.42 7.42
C PHE A 22 5.60 -13.00 6.05
N MET A 23 6.41 -13.84 5.41
CA MET A 23 6.95 -13.54 4.08
C MET A 23 5.85 -13.40 3.03
N ILE A 24 4.89 -14.33 3.01
CA ILE A 24 3.77 -14.29 2.06
C ILE A 24 2.90 -13.06 2.34
N ALA A 25 2.54 -12.82 3.61
CA ALA A 25 1.71 -11.69 4.01
C ALA A 25 2.34 -10.33 3.63
N GLY A 26 3.65 -10.17 3.82
CA GLY A 26 4.35 -8.92 3.53
C GLY A 26 4.68 -8.72 2.04
N LYS A 27 5.06 -9.78 1.33
CA LYS A 27 5.51 -9.71 -0.07
C LYS A 27 4.37 -9.33 -1.01
N ASP A 28 3.31 -10.12 -1.04
CA ASP A 28 2.30 -10.03 -2.10
C ASP A 28 1.43 -8.79 -1.94
N THR A 29 1.12 -8.41 -0.69
CA THR A 29 0.32 -7.22 -0.39
C THR A 29 1.07 -5.93 -0.73
N SER A 30 2.35 -5.83 -0.36
CA SER A 30 3.19 -4.66 -0.66
C SER A 30 3.46 -4.53 -2.17
N ALA A 31 3.77 -5.63 -2.85
CA ALA A 31 4.00 -5.63 -4.29
C ALA A 31 2.74 -5.23 -5.07
N ASN A 32 1.57 -5.74 -4.67
CA ASN A 32 0.30 -5.36 -5.29
C ASN A 32 -0.02 -3.87 -5.07
N THR A 33 0.19 -3.37 -3.85
CA THR A 33 -0.03 -1.95 -3.53
C THR A 33 0.91 -1.05 -4.34
N LEU A 34 2.20 -1.40 -4.45
CA LEU A 34 3.16 -0.65 -5.26
C LEU A 34 2.78 -0.65 -6.75
N SER A 35 2.24 -1.75 -7.26
CA SER A 35 1.79 -1.84 -8.66
C SER A 35 0.65 -0.85 -8.93
N TRP A 36 -0.36 -0.81 -8.06
CA TRP A 36 -1.43 0.18 -8.11
C TRP A 36 -0.93 1.60 -7.91
N PHE A 37 0.02 1.82 -7.00
CA PHE A 37 0.62 3.11 -6.74
C PHE A 37 1.28 3.67 -8.00
N PHE A 38 2.15 2.90 -8.66
CA PHE A 38 2.78 3.35 -9.91
C PHE A 38 1.78 3.57 -11.04
N TYR A 39 0.74 2.74 -11.13
CA TYR A 39 -0.36 2.97 -12.07
C TYR A 39 -1.06 4.32 -11.81
N MET A 40 -1.39 4.62 -10.55
CA MET A 40 -2.02 5.88 -10.17
C MET A 40 -1.11 7.08 -10.41
N LEU A 41 0.20 6.95 -10.18
CA LEU A 41 1.17 7.99 -10.53
C LEU A 41 1.29 8.23 -12.05
N CYS A 42 1.14 7.18 -12.87
CA CYS A 42 1.12 7.35 -14.33
C CYS A 42 -0.13 8.11 -14.78
N LYS A 43 -1.29 7.82 -14.17
CA LYS A 43 -2.55 8.54 -14.43
C LYS A 43 -2.55 9.96 -13.86
N ASN A 44 -1.69 10.27 -12.89
CA ASN A 44 -1.60 11.58 -12.23
C ASN A 44 -0.17 12.16 -12.27
N PRO A 45 0.29 12.68 -13.41
CA PRO A 45 1.67 13.16 -13.58
C PRO A 45 2.08 14.27 -12.60
N LEU A 46 1.15 15.13 -12.19
CA LEU A 46 1.41 16.20 -11.22
C LEU A 46 1.70 15.64 -9.82
N ILE A 47 1.00 14.58 -9.42
CA ILE A 47 1.24 13.90 -8.14
C ILE A 47 2.59 13.18 -8.20
N GLN A 48 2.91 12.53 -9.33
CA GLN A 48 4.21 11.89 -9.55
C GLN A 48 5.36 12.89 -9.40
N GLU A 49 5.24 14.10 -9.96
CA GLU A 49 6.26 15.13 -9.82
C GLU A 49 6.41 15.61 -8.39
N LYS A 50 5.31 15.84 -7.66
CA LYS A 50 5.35 16.22 -6.24
C LYS A 50 6.07 15.16 -5.37
N VAL A 51 5.80 13.88 -5.61
CA VAL A 51 6.51 12.79 -4.91
C VAL A 51 7.99 12.79 -5.29
N ALA A 52 8.32 12.90 -6.57
CA ALA A 52 9.72 12.93 -7.01
C ALA A 52 10.48 14.14 -6.46
N GLN A 53 9.81 15.29 -6.34
CA GLN A 53 10.35 16.49 -5.71
C GLN A 53 10.62 16.27 -4.23
N GLU A 54 9.65 15.73 -3.48
CA GLU A 54 9.84 15.39 -2.06
C GLU A 54 11.05 14.47 -1.87
N VAL A 55 11.19 13.44 -2.73
CA VAL A 55 12.34 12.51 -2.71
C VAL A 55 13.67 13.25 -2.92
N ARG A 56 13.73 14.24 -3.84
CA ARG A 56 14.96 15.03 -4.07
C ARG A 56 15.32 15.91 -2.88
N GLU A 57 14.32 16.55 -2.27
CA GLU A 57 14.49 17.49 -1.17
C GLU A 57 15.05 16.80 0.08
N VAL A 58 14.48 15.66 0.46
CA VAL A 58 14.83 14.93 1.69
C VAL A 58 16.13 14.12 1.58
N THR A 59 16.52 13.65 0.40
CA THR A 59 17.80 12.92 0.23
C THR A 59 18.99 13.86 0.02
N SER A 60 18.78 15.18 0.08
CA SER A 60 19.82 16.23 -0.12
C SER A 60 20.68 16.00 -1.37
N THR A 61 20.16 15.26 -2.35
CA THR A 61 20.93 14.80 -3.50
C THR A 61 20.80 15.84 -4.59
N GLN A 62 21.70 16.83 -4.58
CA GLN A 62 21.83 17.81 -5.67
C GLN A 62 21.90 17.10 -7.03
N GLU A 63 21.40 17.76 -8.07
CA GLU A 63 21.05 17.19 -9.39
C GLU A 63 22.18 16.49 -10.16
N ASN A 64 23.42 16.52 -9.68
CA ASN A 64 24.58 16.00 -10.40
C ASN A 64 25.26 14.83 -9.68
N GLY A 65 24.98 13.60 -10.13
CA GLY A 65 25.96 12.50 -10.10
C GLY A 65 26.04 11.63 -8.85
N ALA A 66 25.07 11.68 -7.93
CA ALA A 66 25.04 10.71 -6.83
C ALA A 66 24.89 9.29 -7.39
N SER A 67 25.82 8.42 -7.02
CA SER A 67 25.75 6.99 -7.34
C SER A 67 24.48 6.40 -6.73
N VAL A 68 23.97 5.33 -7.34
CA VAL A 68 22.90 4.50 -6.72
C VAL A 68 23.28 4.12 -5.28
N ASN A 69 24.57 3.92 -5.03
CA ASN A 69 25.09 3.57 -3.71
C ASN A 69 24.99 4.72 -2.69
N ASP A 70 25.21 5.97 -3.13
CA ASP A 70 25.09 7.15 -2.28
C ASP A 70 23.62 7.40 -1.93
N PHE A 71 22.74 7.22 -2.91
CA PHE A 71 21.30 7.31 -2.69
C PHE A 71 20.81 6.27 -1.68
N VAL A 72 21.19 5.00 -1.82
CA VAL A 72 20.81 3.94 -0.87
C VAL A 72 21.32 4.26 0.54
N THR A 73 22.55 4.76 0.66
CA THR A 73 23.12 5.19 1.96
C THR A 73 22.36 6.36 2.58
N SER A 74 21.76 7.22 1.77
CA SER A 74 20.95 8.35 2.24
C SER A 74 19.57 7.96 2.78
N ILE A 75 19.10 6.74 2.53
CA ILE A 75 17.80 6.28 3.02
C ILE A 75 17.94 5.90 4.51
N SER A 76 17.68 6.87 5.38
CA SER A 76 17.61 6.68 6.82
C SER A 76 16.16 6.70 7.33
N GLU A 77 15.94 6.30 8.58
CA GLU A 77 14.60 6.37 9.19
C GLU A 77 14.10 7.81 9.26
N GLU A 78 14.98 8.77 9.58
CA GLU A 78 14.63 10.19 9.64
C GLU A 78 14.20 10.74 8.26
N VAL A 79 14.77 10.20 7.17
CA VAL A 79 14.34 10.53 5.81
C VAL A 79 12.95 9.94 5.55
N LEU A 80 12.70 8.67 5.93
CA LEU A 80 11.39 8.03 5.75
C LEU A 80 10.28 8.71 6.55
N GLU A 81 10.58 9.25 7.72
CA GLU A 81 9.62 10.00 8.56
C GLU A 81 9.18 11.31 7.90
N LYS A 82 10.08 12.00 7.18
CA LYS A 82 9.80 13.28 6.49
C LYS A 82 8.98 13.13 5.20
N MET A 83 8.83 11.92 4.68
CA MET A 83 8.12 11.59 3.43
C MET A 83 6.60 11.65 3.59
N HIS A 84 6.05 12.81 3.93
CA HIS A 84 4.63 12.98 4.22
C HIS A 84 3.76 12.86 2.96
N TYR A 85 4.18 13.44 1.84
CA TYR A 85 3.45 13.42 0.58
C TYR A 85 3.44 12.02 -0.06
N LEU A 86 4.59 11.35 -0.10
CA LEU A 86 4.71 9.95 -0.53
C LEU A 86 3.87 9.02 0.35
N HIS A 87 3.90 9.20 1.67
CA HIS A 87 3.06 8.40 2.57
C HIS A 87 1.57 8.63 2.30
N SER A 88 1.17 9.89 2.06
CA SER A 88 -0.20 10.25 1.69
C SER A 88 -0.64 9.60 0.38
N ALA A 89 0.22 9.60 -0.64
CA ALA A 89 -0.07 8.99 -1.93
C ALA A 89 -0.18 7.45 -1.84
N LEU A 90 0.68 6.80 -1.05
CA LEU A 90 0.56 5.37 -0.74
C LEU A 90 -0.73 5.06 0.01
N THR A 91 -1.10 5.88 0.99
CA THR A 91 -2.34 5.72 1.78
C THR A 91 -3.58 5.89 0.90
N GLU A 92 -3.57 6.89 0.01
CA GLU A 92 -4.64 7.10 -0.96
C GLU A 92 -4.76 5.96 -1.97
N THR A 93 -3.63 5.38 -2.36
CA THR A 93 -3.60 4.16 -3.19
C THR A 93 -4.27 3.01 -2.45
N LEU A 94 -3.94 2.78 -1.19
CA LEU A 94 -4.55 1.73 -0.37
C LEU A 94 -6.04 1.95 -0.11
N ARG A 95 -6.51 3.20 -0.09
CA ARG A 95 -7.93 3.53 0.07
C ARG A 95 -8.74 3.08 -1.14
N LEU A 96 -8.25 3.38 -2.34
CA LEU A 96 -8.94 3.02 -3.59
C LEU A 96 -8.63 1.58 -4.03
N TYR A 97 -7.42 1.09 -3.80
CA TYR A 97 -6.97 -0.22 -4.26
C TYR A 97 -6.31 -1.00 -3.12
N PRO A 98 -7.09 -1.35 -2.07
CA PRO A 98 -6.58 -2.15 -0.97
C PRO A 98 -6.13 -3.53 -1.47
N ALA A 99 -5.00 -4.02 -0.94
CA ALA A 99 -4.49 -5.34 -1.30
C ALA A 99 -5.46 -6.48 -0.94
N VAL A 100 -6.24 -6.32 0.14
CA VAL A 100 -7.30 -7.24 0.56
C VAL A 100 -8.64 -6.47 0.51
N PRO A 101 -9.47 -6.67 -0.53
CA PRO A 101 -10.64 -5.84 -0.82
C PRO A 101 -11.89 -6.20 0.00
N VAL A 102 -11.95 -7.44 0.50
CA VAL A 102 -13.06 -8.01 1.26
C VAL A 102 -12.47 -8.78 2.43
N ASP A 103 -12.98 -8.54 3.62
CA ASP A 103 -12.58 -9.25 4.82
C ASP A 103 -13.82 -9.79 5.53
N GLY A 104 -13.73 -11.02 6.04
CA GLY A 104 -14.86 -11.76 6.59
C GLY A 104 -14.59 -12.35 7.96
N ARG A 105 -15.62 -12.45 8.78
CA ARG A 105 -15.65 -13.15 10.07
C ARG A 105 -16.81 -14.12 10.09
N CYS A 106 -16.64 -15.23 10.79
CA CYS A 106 -17.73 -16.16 11.07
C CYS A 106 -18.15 -16.00 12.53
N VAL A 107 -19.45 -15.89 12.77
CA VAL A 107 -20.02 -15.71 14.11
C VAL A 107 -19.91 -17.03 14.87
N GLU A 108 -19.12 -17.05 15.95
CA GLU A 108 -18.90 -18.25 16.76
C GLU A 108 -20.05 -18.52 17.75
N THR A 109 -20.64 -17.45 18.28
CA THR A 109 -21.78 -17.46 19.21
C THR A 109 -22.76 -16.37 18.81
N ASP A 110 -24.05 -16.61 18.99
CA ASP A 110 -25.10 -15.62 18.74
C ASP A 110 -24.76 -14.28 19.40
N ASP A 111 -24.90 -13.19 18.64
CA ASP A 111 -24.50 -11.85 19.07
C ASP A 111 -25.50 -10.81 18.54
N THR A 112 -25.40 -9.57 19.00
CA THR A 112 -26.23 -8.46 18.53
C THR A 112 -25.36 -7.25 18.24
N LEU A 113 -25.42 -6.77 17.00
CA LEU A 113 -24.72 -5.56 16.57
C LEU A 113 -25.26 -4.31 17.29
N PRO A 114 -24.49 -3.19 17.34
CA PRO A 114 -24.91 -1.97 18.02
C PRO A 114 -26.22 -1.34 17.53
N ASP A 115 -26.65 -1.67 16.31
CA ASP A 115 -27.93 -1.24 15.72
C ASP A 115 -29.11 -2.16 16.09
N GLY A 116 -28.86 -3.21 16.88
CA GLY A 116 -29.85 -4.21 17.29
C GLY A 116 -29.98 -5.40 16.34
N PHE A 117 -29.20 -5.46 15.26
CA PHE A 117 -29.24 -6.60 14.34
C PHE A 117 -28.69 -7.86 15.01
N LYS A 118 -29.49 -8.93 15.03
CA LYS A 118 -29.12 -10.20 15.67
C LYS A 118 -28.38 -11.10 14.70
N LEU A 119 -27.17 -11.50 15.09
CA LEU A 119 -26.33 -12.46 14.40
C LEU A 119 -26.50 -13.84 15.02
N LYS A 120 -26.57 -14.87 14.19
CA LYS A 120 -26.61 -16.27 14.63
C LYS A 120 -25.25 -16.91 14.44
N LYS A 121 -24.95 -17.90 15.28
CA LYS A 121 -23.81 -18.79 15.10
C LYS A 121 -23.78 -19.35 13.67
N GLY A 122 -22.65 -19.19 13.01
CA GLY A 122 -22.41 -19.61 11.63
C GLY A 122 -22.63 -18.52 10.58
N ASP A 123 -23.21 -17.37 10.94
CA ASP A 123 -23.36 -16.25 10.01
C ASP A 123 -21.99 -15.69 9.60
N GLY A 124 -21.86 -15.33 8.32
CA GLY A 124 -20.71 -14.63 7.77
C GLY A 124 -20.91 -13.12 7.81
N VAL A 125 -20.02 -12.40 8.48
CA VAL A 125 -20.01 -10.94 8.55
C VAL A 125 -18.84 -10.41 7.74
N TYR A 126 -19.13 -9.56 6.75
CA TYR A 126 -18.12 -9.05 5.83
C TYR A 126 -18.11 -7.53 5.81
N TYR A 127 -16.93 -6.96 5.61
CA TYR A 127 -16.80 -5.58 5.17
C TYR A 127 -15.93 -5.52 3.92
N ILE A 128 -16.25 -4.59 3.04
CA ILE A 128 -15.66 -4.49 1.70
C ILE A 128 -14.86 -3.19 1.66
N SER A 129 -13.58 -3.25 2.03
CA SER A 129 -12.68 -2.10 2.07
C SER A 129 -12.61 -1.39 0.72
N TYR A 130 -12.65 -2.14 -0.38
CA TYR A 130 -12.66 -1.58 -1.74
C TYR A 130 -13.87 -0.67 -2.02
N ALA A 131 -15.06 -1.08 -1.59
CA ALA A 131 -16.29 -0.33 -1.78
C ALA A 131 -16.37 0.83 -0.77
N MET A 132 -16.07 0.56 0.50
CA MET A 132 -16.05 1.57 1.57
C MET A 132 -15.08 2.71 1.26
N GLY A 133 -13.96 2.40 0.62
CA GLY A 133 -13.02 3.40 0.10
C GLY A 133 -13.68 4.42 -0.83
N ARG A 134 -14.72 4.06 -1.57
CA ARG A 134 -15.40 4.91 -2.57
C ARG A 134 -16.78 5.43 -2.13
N MET A 135 -17.21 5.10 -0.91
CA MET A 135 -18.52 5.56 -0.43
C MET A 135 -18.49 7.06 -0.13
N GLN A 136 -19.31 7.83 -0.84
CA GLN A 136 -19.44 9.28 -0.63
C GLN A 136 -19.88 9.62 0.79
N TYR A 137 -20.71 8.79 1.42
CA TYR A 137 -21.10 8.95 2.83
C TYR A 137 -19.89 8.94 3.80
N ILE A 138 -18.80 8.25 3.45
CA ILE A 138 -17.59 8.14 4.28
C ILE A 138 -16.54 9.19 3.88
N TRP A 139 -16.36 9.41 2.58
CA TRP A 139 -15.24 10.17 2.02
C TRP A 139 -15.61 11.52 1.40
N GLY A 140 -16.91 11.84 1.31
CA GLY A 140 -17.43 13.04 0.66
C GLY A 140 -17.62 12.88 -0.85
N ASP A 141 -17.98 13.96 -1.54
CA ASP A 141 -18.28 13.95 -2.97
C ASP A 141 -17.07 13.58 -3.83
N ASP A 142 -15.85 13.85 -3.33
CA ASP A 142 -14.56 13.54 -3.98
C ASP A 142 -14.07 12.11 -3.68
N ALA A 143 -14.95 11.19 -3.26
CA ALA A 143 -14.59 9.84 -2.85
C ALA A 143 -13.90 9.02 -3.96
N GLU A 144 -14.21 9.25 -5.22
CA GLU A 144 -13.59 8.52 -6.34
C GLU A 144 -12.26 9.14 -6.79
N ASP A 145 -12.01 10.40 -6.40
CA ASP A 145 -10.82 11.12 -6.82
C ASP A 145 -9.58 10.62 -6.08
N TYR A 146 -8.50 10.44 -6.83
CA TYR A 146 -7.19 10.14 -6.26
C TYR A 146 -6.51 11.43 -5.79
N ARG A 147 -6.70 11.76 -4.50
CA ARG A 147 -6.28 13.03 -3.92
C ARG A 147 -5.45 12.81 -2.65
N PRO A 148 -4.13 12.63 -2.75
CA PRO A 148 -3.23 12.49 -1.60
C PRO A 148 -3.35 13.63 -0.59
N GLU A 149 -3.70 14.84 -1.05
CA GLU A 149 -3.86 16.02 -0.21
C GLU A 149 -4.92 15.86 0.88
N ARG A 150 -5.85 14.89 0.78
CA ARG A 150 -6.85 14.62 1.84
C ARG A 150 -6.21 14.13 3.14
N TRP A 151 -5.01 13.57 3.06
CA TRP A 151 -4.26 13.04 4.19
C TRP A 151 -3.29 14.05 4.79
N LEU A 152 -3.26 15.28 4.27
CA LEU A 152 -2.29 16.30 4.65
C LEU A 152 -2.97 17.42 5.41
N ASN A 153 -2.36 17.83 6.52
CA ASN A 153 -2.66 19.08 7.20
C ASN A 153 -1.38 19.90 7.28
N ASN A 154 -1.35 21.08 6.65
CA ASN A 154 -0.15 21.94 6.53
C ASN A 154 1.09 21.18 6.02
N GLY A 155 0.91 20.26 5.07
CA GLY A 155 1.99 19.46 4.48
C GLY A 155 2.44 18.26 5.33
N ILE A 156 1.86 18.07 6.53
CA ILE A 156 2.17 16.96 7.43
C ILE A 156 1.08 15.89 7.28
N PHE A 157 1.49 14.63 7.13
CA PHE A 157 0.55 13.50 7.07
C PHE A 157 -0.23 13.35 8.37
N GLN A 158 -1.54 13.21 8.25
CA GLN A 158 -2.46 12.94 9.35
C GLN A 158 -3.27 11.68 9.03
N PRO A 159 -3.09 10.58 9.80
CA PRO A 159 -3.85 9.36 9.58
C PRO A 159 -5.31 9.55 9.98
N GLU A 160 -6.22 8.98 9.18
CA GLU A 160 -7.63 8.84 9.56
C GLU A 160 -7.82 7.73 10.60
N SER A 161 -9.01 7.74 11.22
CA SER A 161 -9.42 6.66 12.12
C SER A 161 -9.29 5.29 11.42
N PRO A 162 -8.71 4.26 12.08
CA PRO A 162 -8.64 2.90 11.53
C PRO A 162 -10.02 2.30 11.19
N PHE A 163 -11.09 2.81 11.80
CA PHE A 163 -12.47 2.39 11.52
C PHE A 163 -13.07 3.08 10.28
N LYS A 164 -12.47 4.19 9.83
CA LYS A 164 -12.78 4.86 8.56
C LYS A 164 -11.88 4.34 7.43
N PHE A 165 -10.58 4.25 7.69
CA PHE A 165 -9.58 3.69 6.79
C PHE A 165 -9.13 2.30 7.25
N ILE A 166 -9.86 1.30 6.76
CA ILE A 166 -9.78 -0.10 7.21
C ILE A 166 -8.80 -0.97 6.41
N ALA A 167 -7.94 -0.40 5.57
CA ALA A 167 -7.01 -1.17 4.71
C ALA A 167 -6.02 -2.04 5.50
N PHE A 168 -5.74 -1.67 6.76
CA PHE A 168 -4.92 -2.45 7.70
C PHE A 168 -5.73 -3.03 8.86
N HIS A 169 -7.06 -3.11 8.74
CA HIS A 169 -8.00 -3.45 9.81
C HIS A 169 -7.96 -2.43 10.99
N ALA A 170 -8.78 -2.69 12.01
CA ALA A 170 -8.87 -1.89 13.22
C ALA A 170 -8.95 -2.80 14.47
N GLY A 171 -8.76 -2.21 15.65
CA GLY A 171 -8.89 -2.90 16.92
C GLY A 171 -7.80 -3.97 17.16
N PRO A 172 -8.09 -5.03 17.94
CA PRO A 172 -7.10 -6.03 18.36
C PRO A 172 -6.46 -6.85 17.23
N ARG A 173 -7.06 -6.81 16.03
CA ARG A 173 -6.59 -7.52 14.83
C ARG A 173 -6.04 -6.57 13.77
N ILE A 174 -5.61 -5.37 14.18
CA ILE A 174 -4.89 -4.45 13.31
C ILE A 174 -3.64 -5.15 12.74
N CYS A 175 -3.33 -4.88 11.48
CA CYS A 175 -2.20 -5.50 10.79
C CYS A 175 -0.88 -5.17 11.49
N LEU A 176 -0.23 -6.20 12.02
CA LEU A 176 1.08 -6.10 12.68
C LEU A 176 2.16 -5.56 11.74
N GLY A 177 2.02 -5.82 10.44
CA GLY A 177 2.98 -5.40 9.41
C GLY A 177 2.76 -4.00 8.87
N LYS A 178 1.80 -3.21 9.37
CA LYS A 178 1.44 -1.90 8.81
C LYS A 178 2.65 -0.96 8.62
N ASP A 179 3.42 -0.74 9.69
CA ASP A 179 4.53 0.21 9.65
C ASP A 179 5.68 -0.31 8.79
N PHE A 180 5.94 -1.62 8.87
CA PHE A 180 6.92 -2.29 8.01
C PHE A 180 6.55 -2.19 6.52
N ALA A 181 5.28 -2.40 6.17
CA ALA A 181 4.78 -2.27 4.81
C ALA A 181 4.97 -0.85 4.28
N TYR A 182 4.60 0.18 5.06
CA TYR A 182 4.83 1.56 4.65
C TYR A 182 6.31 1.88 4.46
N ARG A 183 7.20 1.41 5.35
CA ARG A 183 8.65 1.58 5.20
C ARG A 183 9.14 0.93 3.91
N GLN A 184 8.81 -0.35 3.69
CA GLN A 184 9.22 -1.09 2.49
C GLN A 184 8.71 -0.40 1.21
N MET A 185 7.45 0.01 1.17
CA MET A 185 6.86 0.68 0.02
C MET A 185 7.50 2.05 -0.22
N LYS A 186 7.78 2.83 0.82
CA LYS A 186 8.49 4.11 0.70
C LYS A 186 9.87 3.92 0.11
N ILE A 187 10.69 3.02 0.66
CA ILE A 187 12.05 2.75 0.17
C ILE A 187 12.04 2.39 -1.32
N MET A 188 11.15 1.48 -1.72
CA MET A 188 11.03 1.06 -3.12
C MET A 188 10.56 2.20 -4.02
N ALA A 189 9.54 2.96 -3.60
CA ALA A 189 9.02 4.09 -4.36
C ALA A 189 10.06 5.20 -4.53
N MET A 190 10.80 5.53 -3.48
CA MET A 190 11.89 6.51 -3.53
C MET A 190 12.97 6.10 -4.52
N ALA A 191 13.46 4.86 -4.41
CA ALA A 191 14.51 4.35 -5.31
C ALA A 191 14.08 4.39 -6.77
N LEU A 192 12.82 4.05 -7.05
CA LEU A 192 12.31 4.04 -8.40
C LEU A 192 12.04 5.46 -8.93
N LEU A 193 11.37 6.32 -8.16
CA LEU A 193 11.03 7.68 -8.59
C LEU A 193 12.23 8.63 -8.61
N ARG A 194 13.33 8.28 -7.94
CA ARG A 194 14.58 9.03 -8.02
C ARG A 194 15.24 8.97 -9.40
N PHE A 195 15.19 7.80 -10.03
CA PHE A 195 15.92 7.52 -11.29
C PHE A 195 15.01 7.41 -12.51
N PHE A 196 13.71 7.21 -12.29
CA PHE A 196 12.78 6.89 -13.34
C PHE A 196 11.52 7.74 -13.28
N ARG A 197 11.03 8.09 -14.47
CA ARG A 197 9.67 8.62 -14.66
C ARG A 197 8.80 7.54 -15.29
N PHE A 198 7.62 7.33 -14.71
CA PHE A 198 6.67 6.30 -15.14
C PHE A 198 5.56 6.93 -15.98
N LYS A 199 5.23 6.28 -17.10
CA LYS A 199 4.11 6.59 -17.97
C LYS A 199 3.43 5.30 -18.43
N LEU A 200 2.13 5.34 -18.69
CA LEU A 200 1.46 4.20 -19.33
C LEU A 200 1.99 4.04 -20.76
N ALA A 201 2.30 2.81 -21.17
CA ALA A 201 2.67 2.54 -22.55
C ALA A 201 1.47 2.66 -23.50
N ASP A 202 0.26 2.42 -22.97
CA ASP A 202 -1.00 2.59 -23.68
C ASP A 202 -2.04 3.20 -22.73
N GLU A 203 -2.40 4.46 -22.98
CA GLU A 203 -3.35 5.19 -22.13
C GLU A 203 -4.82 4.80 -22.42
N THR A 204 -5.08 4.13 -23.56
CA THR A 204 -6.42 3.82 -24.05
C THR A 204 -6.98 2.52 -23.47
N LYS A 205 -6.13 1.65 -22.92
CA LYS A 205 -6.54 0.40 -22.30
C LYS A 205 -6.94 0.60 -20.86
N ASN A 206 -8.18 0.24 -20.55
CA ASN A 206 -8.65 0.15 -19.18
C ASN A 206 -8.05 -1.08 -18.49
N VAL A 207 -7.59 -0.90 -17.26
CA VAL A 207 -7.06 -2.00 -16.45
C VAL A 207 -8.23 -2.87 -15.97
N THR A 208 -8.14 -4.18 -16.23
CA THR A 208 -9.07 -5.17 -15.69
C THR A 208 -8.44 -5.88 -14.50
N TYR A 209 -9.18 -5.96 -13.39
CA TYR A 209 -8.75 -6.70 -12.20
C TYR A 209 -9.72 -7.83 -11.93
N ARG A 210 -9.21 -8.89 -11.28
CA ARG A 210 -10.02 -10.02 -10.83
C ARG A 210 -9.88 -10.13 -9.33
N THR A 211 -11.00 -10.29 -8.64
CA THR A 211 -10.98 -10.53 -7.20
C THR A 211 -10.37 -11.91 -6.92
N MET A 212 -9.16 -11.91 -6.34
CA MET A 212 -8.52 -13.05 -5.70
C MET A 212 -8.29 -12.72 -4.21
N PHE A 213 -7.73 -13.65 -3.43
CA PHE A 213 -7.39 -13.42 -2.00
C PHE A 213 -6.59 -12.13 -1.79
N THR A 214 -5.72 -11.79 -2.74
CA THR A 214 -5.19 -10.44 -2.95
C THR A 214 -5.79 -9.85 -4.24
N HIS A 215 -6.05 -8.54 -4.25
CA HIS A 215 -6.62 -7.83 -5.40
C HIS A 215 -5.60 -7.73 -6.54
N CYS A 216 -5.31 -8.84 -7.22
CA CYS A 216 -4.34 -8.92 -8.31
C CYS A 216 -4.90 -8.33 -9.61
N THR A 217 -4.12 -7.46 -10.25
CA THR A 217 -4.35 -7.02 -11.63
C THR A 217 -4.11 -8.17 -12.59
N LEU A 218 -5.18 -8.82 -13.07
CA LEU A 218 -5.14 -9.62 -14.29
C LEU A 218 -5.30 -8.70 -15.50
N THR A 219 -4.31 -7.85 -15.75
CA THR A 219 -3.99 -7.35 -17.08
C THR A 219 -2.57 -6.80 -17.10
N GLU A 220 -1.92 -6.98 -18.23
CA GLU A 220 -0.57 -6.49 -18.51
C GLU A 220 -0.56 -4.96 -18.50
N VAL A 221 -0.36 -4.33 -17.34
CA VAL A 221 -0.08 -2.90 -17.27
C VAL A 221 1.35 -2.70 -17.74
N PHE A 222 1.47 -2.26 -18.99
CA PHE A 222 2.75 -1.87 -19.55
C PHE A 222 3.08 -0.47 -19.07
N ILE A 223 4.06 -0.38 -18.17
CA ILE A 223 4.58 0.90 -17.71
C ILE A 223 5.85 1.18 -18.49
N SER A 224 5.83 2.25 -19.27
CA SER A 224 7.04 2.80 -19.88
C SER A 224 7.81 3.60 -18.83
N VAL A 225 9.07 3.26 -18.72
CA VAL A 225 10.01 3.83 -17.75
C VAL A 225 11.01 4.64 -18.53
N GLN A 226 11.01 5.95 -18.33
CA GLN A 226 12.00 6.84 -18.92
C GLN A 226 13.09 7.06 -17.87
N PHE A 227 14.30 6.56 -18.14
CA PHE A 227 15.48 7.02 -17.42
C PHE A 227 15.70 8.49 -17.76
N GLN A 228 16.01 9.33 -16.78
CA GLN A 228 16.30 10.74 -17.02
C GLN A 228 17.57 10.89 -17.88
N GLY A 229 17.47 10.70 -19.19
CA GLY A 229 18.56 10.93 -20.13
C GLY A 229 18.54 10.19 -21.47
N GLN A 230 18.12 8.91 -21.60
CA GLN A 230 18.38 8.21 -22.88
C GLN A 230 17.65 6.88 -23.20
N VAL A 231 16.98 6.20 -22.27
CA VAL A 231 16.41 4.85 -22.53
C VAL A 231 14.98 4.73 -22.02
N SER A 232 14.09 4.24 -22.90
CA SER A 232 12.72 3.83 -22.55
C SER A 232 12.68 2.32 -22.37
N LEU A 233 12.38 1.85 -21.16
CA LEU A 233 12.16 0.43 -20.87
C LEU A 233 10.66 0.20 -20.65
N VAL A 234 10.09 -0.79 -21.33
CA VAL A 234 8.72 -1.22 -21.06
C VAL A 234 8.79 -2.30 -19.99
N LEU A 235 8.41 -1.96 -18.76
CA LEU A 235 8.29 -2.96 -17.70
C LEU A 235 6.95 -3.67 -17.84
N LYS A 236 7.03 -4.99 -18.00
CA LYS A 236 5.89 -5.88 -17.91
C LYS A 236 5.71 -6.26 -16.44
N CYS A 237 4.71 -5.70 -15.78
CA CYS A 237 4.32 -6.15 -14.45
C CYS A 237 3.62 -7.52 -14.59
N LYS A 238 4.40 -8.60 -14.57
CA LYS A 238 3.92 -9.98 -14.51
C LYS A 238 4.03 -10.43 -13.04
N SER A 239 2.90 -10.75 -12.41
CA SER A 239 2.86 -11.53 -11.18
C SER A 239 3.05 -13.01 -11.51
#